data_AF-A0A067S9Z4-F1
#
_entry.id   AF-A0A067S9Z4-F1
#
_cell.length_a   1.000
_cell.length_b   1.000
_cell.length_c   1.000
_cell.angle_alpha   90.00
_cell.angle_beta   90.00
_cell.angle_gamma   90.00
#
_symmetry.space_group_name_H-M   'P 1'
#
loop_
_entity.id
_entity.type
_entity.pdbx_description
1 polymer ?
#
loop_
_entity_poly.entity_id
_entity_poly.type
_entity_poly.pdbx_seq_one_letter_code
_entity_poly.pdbx_strand_id
1 'polypeptide(L)'
;MSSESNPTLPLEIVETVIDILAQDDQFDSRPTTAVFARLLSTTPKISDYIRKIHCHISSEAFDNPALPGILKQINKLESLSINWPGSLRQWSDNPLRSAMLHLLHLPTLIYLWLQDITDFVVSDLIPCSNLKVFDFCKIEAVELENPVASSVARRQVCLQRFSAWGRSSTTILKLCRSLGSSGKTIFDFSSISCISFFLYHPEELEATREFLNTAKNFVK
;
A
#
# COMPACT_ATOMS: atom_id res chain seq x y z
N MET A 1 -28.51 -19.96 -5.38
CA MET A 1 -27.29 -19.43 -6.02
C MET A 1 -27.70 -18.15 -6.72
N SER A 2 -27.46 -17.00 -6.12
CA SER A 2 -27.78 -15.70 -6.70
C SER A 2 -26.65 -15.32 -7.65
N SER A 3 -26.95 -15.16 -8.94
CA SER A 3 -26.00 -14.67 -9.92
C SER A 3 -25.75 -13.19 -9.66
N GLU A 4 -24.62 -12.84 -9.05
CA GLU A 4 -24.15 -11.45 -9.02
C GLU A 4 -23.84 -11.01 -10.45
N SER A 5 -24.70 -10.15 -11.00
CA SER A 5 -24.46 -9.50 -12.29
C SER A 5 -23.23 -8.61 -12.15
N ASN A 6 -22.17 -8.90 -12.90
CA ASN A 6 -21.00 -8.03 -12.99
C ASN A 6 -21.45 -6.64 -13.46
N PRO A 7 -21.09 -5.56 -12.76
CA PRO A 7 -21.46 -4.21 -13.17
C PRO A 7 -20.84 -3.92 -14.53
N THR A 8 -21.68 -3.74 -15.55
CA THR A 8 -21.23 -3.35 -16.89
C THR A 8 -20.90 -1.86 -16.86
N LEU A 9 -19.68 -1.50 -17.23
CA LEU A 9 -19.27 -0.10 -17.35
C LEU A 9 -20.13 0.59 -18.43
N PRO A 10 -20.73 1.76 -18.14
CA PRO A 10 -21.41 2.57 -19.15
C PRO A 10 -20.47 2.88 -20.32
N LEU A 11 -20.98 2.82 -21.55
CA LEU A 11 -20.20 3.02 -22.78
C LEU A 11 -19.51 4.39 -22.81
N GLU A 12 -20.17 5.41 -22.26
CA GLU A 12 -19.68 6.79 -22.18
C GLU A 12 -18.39 6.90 -21.34
N ILE A 13 -18.25 6.03 -20.33
CA ILE A 13 -17.03 5.95 -19.52
C ILE A 13 -15.88 5.37 -20.34
N VAL A 14 -16.16 4.35 -21.15
CA VAL A 14 -15.15 3.70 -22.00
C VAL A 14 -14.65 4.67 -23.07
N GLU A 15 -15.53 5.40 -23.73
CA GLU A 15 -15.18 6.41 -24.74
C GLU A 15 -14.29 7.51 -24.13
N THR A 16 -14.66 8.02 -22.95
CA THR A 16 -13.86 9.07 -22.28
C THR A 16 -12.47 8.59 -21.86
N VAL A 17 -12.34 7.32 -21.43
CA VAL A 17 -11.03 6.71 -21.12
C VAL A 17 -10.17 6.65 -22.37
N ILE A 18 -10.73 6.20 -23.50
CA ILE A 18 -10.01 6.09 -24.77
C ILE A 18 -9.51 7.46 -25.23
N ASP A 19 -10.35 8.49 -25.21
CA ASP A 19 -9.97 9.85 -25.64
C ASP A 19 -8.83 10.43 -24.80
N ILE A 20 -8.86 10.21 -23.48
CA ILE A 20 -7.84 10.73 -22.56
C ILE A 20 -6.51 10.00 -22.71
N LEU A 21 -6.54 8.69 -22.99
CA LEU A 21 -5.35 7.89 -23.27
C LEU A 21 -4.77 8.23 -24.65
N ALA A 22 -5.61 8.46 -25.67
CA ALA A 22 -5.16 8.83 -27.02
C ALA A 22 -4.41 10.17 -27.07
N GLN A 23 -4.65 11.06 -26.10
CA GLN A 23 -3.95 12.34 -25.98
C GLN A 23 -2.57 12.23 -25.30
N ASP A 24 -2.23 11.10 -24.67
CA ASP A 24 -0.99 10.90 -23.89
C ASP A 24 0.09 10.11 -24.66
N ASP A 25 -0.09 9.91 -25.96
CA ASP A 25 0.73 8.98 -26.77
C ASP A 25 2.13 9.56 -27.11
N GLN A 26 2.92 9.91 -26.08
CA GLN A 26 4.33 10.25 -26.17
C GLN A 26 5.20 9.17 -25.51
N PHE A 27 5.74 8.29 -26.35
CA PHE A 27 6.95 7.46 -26.20
C PHE A 27 7.12 6.50 -25.02
N ASP A 28 6.36 6.62 -23.94
CA ASP A 28 6.35 5.64 -22.85
C ASP A 28 4.91 5.17 -22.65
N SER A 29 4.65 3.91 -23.01
CA SER A 29 3.30 3.30 -23.11
C SER A 29 2.48 3.24 -21.81
N ARG A 30 2.87 3.97 -20.76
CA ARG A 30 2.22 4.00 -19.45
C ARG A 30 1.62 5.38 -19.20
N PRO A 31 0.31 5.47 -18.96
CA PRO A 31 -0.33 6.76 -18.68
C PRO A 31 0.30 7.40 -17.45
N THR A 32 0.61 8.70 -17.56
CA THR A 32 1.23 9.45 -16.48
C THR A 32 0.25 9.69 -15.31
N THR A 33 0.77 10.01 -14.12
CA THR A 33 -0.07 10.43 -12.99
C THR A 33 -0.91 11.67 -13.31
N ALA A 34 -0.43 12.55 -14.20
CA ALA A 34 -1.16 13.70 -14.69
C ALA A 34 -2.36 13.31 -15.57
N VAL A 35 -2.20 12.33 -16.45
CA VAL A 35 -3.31 11.82 -17.28
C VAL A 35 -4.32 11.05 -16.46
N PHE A 36 -3.86 10.26 -15.49
CA PHE A 36 -4.76 9.63 -14.51
C PHE A 36 -5.55 10.69 -13.70
N ALA A 37 -4.87 11.75 -13.26
CA ALA A 37 -5.52 12.87 -12.57
C ALA A 37 -6.58 13.54 -13.45
N ARG A 38 -6.26 13.83 -14.72
CA ARG A 38 -7.19 14.40 -15.70
C ARG A 38 -8.39 13.48 -15.91
N LEU A 39 -8.18 12.18 -16.08
CA LEU A 39 -9.23 11.18 -16.27
C LEU A 39 -10.25 11.20 -15.14
N LEU A 40 -9.79 11.12 -13.90
CA LEU A 40 -10.67 11.11 -12.74
C LEU A 40 -11.31 12.48 -12.47
N SER A 41 -10.65 13.57 -12.85
CA SER A 41 -11.25 14.91 -12.75
C SER A 41 -12.41 15.09 -13.73
N THR A 42 -12.26 14.61 -14.97
CA THR A 42 -13.30 14.69 -16.01
C THR A 42 -14.42 13.68 -15.77
N THR A 43 -14.08 12.46 -15.33
CA THR A 43 -15.03 11.36 -15.15
C THR A 43 -14.89 10.72 -13.78
N PRO A 44 -15.31 11.41 -12.69
CA PRO A 44 -15.10 10.94 -11.32
C PRO A 44 -15.78 9.60 -11.02
N LYS A 45 -16.86 9.25 -11.74
CA LYS A 45 -17.55 7.95 -11.63
C LYS A 45 -16.64 6.75 -11.89
N ILE A 46 -15.52 6.92 -12.61
CA ILE A 46 -14.53 5.85 -12.83
C ILE A 46 -13.94 5.38 -11.50
N SER A 47 -13.80 6.27 -10.52
CA SER A 47 -13.21 5.93 -9.22
C SER A 47 -13.94 4.78 -8.51
N ASP A 48 -15.25 4.63 -8.71
CA ASP A 48 -16.07 3.56 -8.15
C ASP A 48 -15.77 2.17 -8.73
N TYR A 49 -15.06 2.10 -9.86
CA TYR A 49 -14.69 0.88 -10.57
C TYR A 49 -13.22 0.51 -10.41
N ILE A 50 -12.39 1.40 -9.85
CA ILE A 50 -10.98 1.12 -9.64
C ILE A 50 -10.84 0.10 -8.50
N ARG A 51 -10.27 -1.07 -8.85
CA ARG A 51 -9.95 -2.15 -7.90
C ARG A 51 -8.46 -2.36 -7.71
N LYS A 52 -7.65 -1.97 -8.70
CA LYS A 52 -6.21 -2.18 -8.68
C LYS A 52 -5.51 -0.92 -9.14
N ILE A 53 -4.47 -0.53 -8.42
CA ILE A 53 -3.62 0.59 -8.76
C ILE A 53 -2.17 0.12 -8.68
N HIS A 54 -1.43 0.38 -9.75
CA HIS A 54 0.02 0.27 -9.77
C HIS A 54 0.58 1.65 -10.10
N CYS A 55 1.10 2.33 -9.08
CA CYS A 55 1.65 3.68 -9.18
C CYS A 55 3.17 3.63 -9.15
N HIS A 56 3.78 4.20 -10.18
CA HIS A 56 5.15 4.70 -10.10
C HIS A 56 5.09 6.20 -9.85
N ILE A 57 5.40 6.63 -8.64
CA ILE A 57 5.27 8.03 -8.24
C ILE A 57 6.58 8.73 -8.59
N SER A 58 6.55 9.56 -9.63
CA SER A 58 7.69 10.40 -9.98
C SER A 58 7.80 11.60 -9.02
N SER A 59 8.95 12.27 -9.02
CA SER A 59 9.17 13.46 -8.20
C SER A 59 8.19 14.60 -8.53
N GLU A 60 7.80 14.74 -9.80
CA GLU A 60 6.87 15.77 -10.29
C GLU A 60 5.43 15.53 -9.82
N ALA A 61 5.07 14.27 -9.50
CA ALA A 61 3.74 13.96 -9.00
C ALA A 61 3.44 14.64 -7.65
N PHE A 62 4.49 14.95 -6.86
CA PHE A 62 4.36 15.67 -5.60
C PHE A 62 4.02 17.16 -5.80
N ASP A 63 4.33 17.71 -6.97
CA ASP A 63 4.05 19.10 -7.30
C ASP A 63 2.64 19.31 -7.86
N ASN A 64 1.88 18.22 -8.07
CA ASN A 64 0.49 18.28 -8.55
C ASN A 64 -0.49 18.45 -7.37
N PRO A 65 -1.06 19.64 -7.13
CA PRO A 65 -1.93 19.89 -5.99
C PRO A 65 -3.29 19.18 -6.09
N ALA A 66 -3.71 18.77 -7.28
CA ALA A 66 -4.99 18.08 -7.48
C ALA A 66 -4.90 16.58 -7.18
N LEU A 67 -3.71 15.98 -7.33
CA LEU A 67 -3.52 14.54 -7.22
C LEU A 67 -3.98 13.95 -5.87
N PRO A 68 -3.70 14.56 -4.70
CA PRO A 68 -4.23 14.06 -3.42
C PRO A 68 -5.76 13.97 -3.39
N GLY A 69 -6.44 15.00 -3.89
CA GLY A 69 -7.90 15.05 -3.90
C GLY A 69 -8.52 13.98 -4.79
N ILE A 70 -7.88 13.73 -5.93
CA ILE A 70 -8.32 12.74 -6.91
C ILE A 70 -8.16 11.31 -6.38
N LEU A 71 -7.00 10.99 -5.81
CA LEU A 71 -6.74 9.66 -5.24
C LEU A 71 -7.72 9.33 -4.10
N LYS A 72 -8.14 10.34 -3.33
CA LYS A 72 -9.15 10.18 -2.26
C LYS A 72 -10.55 9.82 -2.77
N GLN A 73 -10.84 9.98 -4.06
CA GLN A 73 -12.14 9.58 -4.62
C GLN A 73 -12.26 8.05 -4.72
N ILE A 74 -11.15 7.34 -4.73
CA ILE A 74 -11.11 5.87 -4.88
C ILE A 74 -11.46 5.24 -3.54
N ASN A 75 -12.52 4.42 -3.53
CA ASN A 75 -13.15 3.93 -2.29
C ASN A 75 -13.29 2.39 -2.22
N LYS A 76 -12.98 1.68 -3.30
CA LYS A 76 -13.17 0.22 -3.43
C LYS A 76 -11.89 -0.49 -3.89
N LEU A 77 -10.73 0.09 -3.60
CA LEU A 77 -9.44 -0.46 -3.99
C LEU A 77 -9.18 -1.80 -3.27
N GLU A 78 -8.79 -2.83 -4.01
CA GLU A 78 -8.46 -4.15 -3.49
C GLU A 78 -6.95 -4.44 -3.52
N SER A 79 -6.23 -3.83 -4.47
CA SER A 79 -4.80 -4.02 -4.68
C SER A 79 -4.10 -2.70 -4.93
N LEU A 80 -3.07 -2.42 -4.14
CA LEU A 80 -2.25 -1.23 -4.23
C LEU A 80 -0.77 -1.60 -4.35
N SER A 81 -0.14 -1.15 -5.43
CA SER A 81 1.31 -1.24 -5.64
C SER A 81 1.88 0.16 -5.77
N ILE A 82 2.80 0.53 -4.88
CA ILE A 82 3.45 1.85 -4.88
C ILE A 82 4.95 1.66 -5.05
N ASN A 83 5.49 2.23 -6.12
CA ASN A 83 6.92 2.45 -6.30
C ASN A 83 7.20 3.93 -6.05
N TRP A 84 7.97 4.20 -4.99
CA TRP A 84 8.25 5.53 -4.46
C TRP A 84 9.61 6.04 -4.97
N PRO A 85 9.84 7.36 -5.11
CA PRO A 85 11.09 7.87 -5.67
C PRO A 85 12.29 7.80 -4.71
N GLY A 86 12.34 6.82 -3.79
CA GLY A 86 13.45 6.63 -2.87
C GLY A 86 13.65 7.79 -1.91
N SER A 87 14.91 8.13 -1.68
CA SER A 87 15.34 9.19 -0.75
C SER A 87 15.03 10.62 -1.19
N LEU A 88 14.46 10.82 -2.38
CA LEU A 88 14.07 12.17 -2.85
C LEU A 88 12.87 12.73 -2.09
N ARG A 89 12.03 11.85 -1.52
CA ARG A 89 10.81 12.22 -0.82
C ARG A 89 10.55 11.28 0.35
N GLN A 90 10.44 11.86 1.53
CA GLN A 90 10.10 11.15 2.77
C GLN A 90 8.62 10.74 2.75
N TRP A 91 8.31 9.54 3.22
CA TRP A 91 6.94 9.06 3.41
C TRP A 91 6.17 9.89 4.45
N SER A 92 6.82 10.28 5.56
CA SER A 92 6.19 11.01 6.66
C SER A 92 5.88 12.47 6.34
N ASP A 93 6.63 13.09 5.43
CA ASP A 93 6.53 14.50 5.11
C ASP A 93 6.43 14.73 3.58
N ASN A 94 5.22 14.58 3.05
CA ASN A 94 4.93 14.87 1.65
C ASN A 94 3.43 15.15 1.41
N PRO A 95 3.08 15.90 0.35
CA PRO A 95 1.68 16.25 0.04
C PRO A 95 0.78 15.06 -0.33
N LEU A 96 1.35 13.96 -0.82
CA LEU A 96 0.59 12.77 -1.21
C LEU A 96 0.23 11.87 -0.02
N ARG A 97 0.92 12.02 1.12
CA ARG A 97 0.77 11.17 2.31
C ARG A 97 -0.69 10.98 2.71
N SER A 98 -1.45 12.07 2.81
CA SER A 98 -2.86 11.98 3.24
C SER A 98 -3.75 11.17 2.28
N ALA A 99 -3.44 11.18 0.99
CA ALA A 99 -4.16 10.39 -0.01
C ALA A 99 -3.68 8.93 -0.03
N MET A 100 -2.38 8.68 0.15
CA MET A 100 -1.86 7.32 0.28
C MET A 100 -2.42 6.62 1.51
N LEU A 101 -2.51 7.32 2.65
CA LEU A 101 -3.13 6.79 3.86
C LEU A 101 -4.62 6.47 3.64
N HIS A 102 -5.36 7.34 2.95
CA HIS A 102 -6.75 7.05 2.58
C HIS A 102 -6.84 5.71 1.81
N LEU A 103 -6.01 5.50 0.78
CA LEU A 103 -6.01 4.27 0.00
C LEU A 103 -5.60 3.04 0.82
N LEU A 104 -4.59 3.18 1.68
CA LEU A 104 -4.13 2.12 2.59
C LEU A 104 -5.23 1.69 3.56
N HIS A 105 -6.00 2.66 4.07
CA HIS A 105 -7.02 2.44 5.10
C HIS A 105 -8.37 1.99 4.52
N LEU A 106 -8.47 1.78 3.21
CA LEU A 106 -9.69 1.24 2.62
C LEU A 106 -9.94 -0.17 3.14
N PRO A 107 -11.14 -0.46 3.66
CA PRO A 107 -11.48 -1.80 4.15
C PRO A 107 -11.53 -2.84 3.01
N THR A 108 -11.57 -2.41 1.75
CA THR A 108 -11.50 -3.32 0.60
C THR A 108 -10.09 -3.77 0.27
N LEU A 109 -9.04 -3.14 0.83
CA LEU A 109 -7.66 -3.42 0.47
C LEU A 109 -7.22 -4.79 1.00
N ILE A 110 -6.84 -5.68 0.08
CA ILE A 110 -6.44 -7.06 0.34
C ILE A 110 -4.96 -7.28 0.05
N TYR A 111 -4.42 -6.59 -0.96
CA TYR A 111 -3.04 -6.71 -1.42
C TYR A 111 -2.33 -5.36 -1.36
N LEU A 112 -1.16 -5.35 -0.72
CA LEU A 112 -0.29 -4.18 -0.66
C LEU A 112 1.12 -4.56 -1.06
N TRP A 113 1.66 -3.81 -2.03
CA TRP A 113 3.06 -3.86 -2.41
C TRP A 113 3.68 -2.47 -2.32
N LEU A 114 4.81 -2.35 -1.63
CA LEU A 114 5.51 -1.09 -1.44
C LEU A 114 6.99 -1.23 -1.84
N GLN A 115 7.53 -0.24 -2.55
CA GLN A 115 8.93 -0.24 -2.98
C GLN A 115 9.61 1.12 -2.80
N ASP A 116 10.87 1.08 -2.38
CA ASP A 116 11.80 2.23 -2.33
C ASP A 116 11.28 3.38 -1.43
N ILE A 117 10.73 3.04 -0.26
CA ILE A 117 10.17 4.01 0.69
C ILE A 117 11.14 4.23 1.86
N THR A 118 11.55 5.48 2.08
CA THR A 118 12.25 5.89 3.30
C THR A 118 11.26 6.34 4.37
N ASP A 119 11.64 6.24 5.64
CA ASP A 119 10.85 6.67 6.82
C ASP A 119 9.40 6.17 6.85
N PHE A 120 9.18 4.94 6.39
CA PHE A 120 7.85 4.34 6.39
C PHE A 120 7.34 4.12 7.83
N VAL A 121 6.20 4.72 8.18
CA VAL A 121 5.66 4.64 9.53
C VAL A 121 4.81 3.37 9.66
N VAL A 122 5.30 2.36 10.39
CA VAL A 122 4.63 1.04 10.48
C VAL A 122 3.20 1.14 11.02
N SER A 123 2.94 2.08 11.93
CA SER A 123 1.61 2.29 12.51
C SER A 123 0.56 2.76 11.48
N ASP A 124 0.97 3.23 10.30
CA ASP A 124 0.07 3.53 9.19
C ASP A 124 -0.64 2.28 8.65
N LEU A 125 -0.11 1.08 8.93
CA LEU A 125 -0.73 -0.19 8.53
C LEU A 125 -1.79 -0.70 9.51
N ILE A 126 -1.94 -0.06 10.68
CA ILE A 126 -2.91 -0.50 11.70
C ILE A 126 -4.35 -0.55 11.17
N PRO A 127 -4.84 0.42 10.36
CA PRO A 127 -6.21 0.36 9.85
C PRO A 127 -6.44 -0.68 8.75
N CYS A 128 -5.38 -1.31 8.22
CA CYS A 128 -5.44 -2.26 7.10
C CYS A 128 -5.96 -3.65 7.54
N SER A 129 -7.10 -3.71 8.24
CA SER A 129 -7.57 -4.93 8.92
C SER A 129 -7.92 -6.09 7.99
N ASN A 130 -8.16 -5.82 6.71
CA ASN A 130 -8.50 -6.82 5.69
C ASN A 130 -7.33 -7.17 4.78
N LEU A 131 -6.14 -6.59 5.03
CA LEU A 131 -4.93 -6.89 4.28
C LEU A 131 -4.52 -8.35 4.50
N LYS A 132 -4.39 -9.11 3.41
CA LYS A 132 -4.00 -10.52 3.43
C LYS A 132 -2.60 -10.75 2.88
N VAL A 133 -2.18 -9.90 1.95
CA VAL A 133 -0.88 -10.01 1.29
C VAL A 133 -0.14 -8.70 1.50
N PHE A 134 1.02 -8.79 2.13
CA PHE A 134 1.92 -7.67 2.28
C PHE A 134 3.30 -8.02 1.74
N ASP A 135 3.66 -7.32 0.68
CA ASP A 135 4.89 -7.51 -0.05
C ASP A 135 5.66 -6.17 -0.04
N PHE A 136 6.97 -6.18 0.17
CA PHE A 136 7.74 -4.93 0.09
C PHE A 136 9.20 -5.11 -0.30
N CYS A 137 9.76 -4.06 -0.92
CA CYS A 137 11.14 -4.01 -1.39
C CYS A 137 11.82 -2.72 -0.96
N LYS A 138 13.02 -2.79 -0.35
CA LYS A 138 13.83 -1.61 0.02
C LYS A 138 13.04 -0.55 0.80
N ILE A 139 12.46 -0.98 1.92
CA ILE A 139 11.79 -0.06 2.85
C ILE A 139 12.64 0.16 4.07
N GLU A 140 12.74 1.42 4.48
CA GLU A 140 13.31 1.83 5.76
C GLU A 140 12.20 2.33 6.67
N ALA A 141 11.70 1.44 7.52
CA ALA A 141 10.63 1.79 8.44
C ALA A 141 11.14 2.66 9.61
N VAL A 142 10.26 3.45 10.21
CA VAL A 142 10.47 4.20 11.46
C VAL A 142 9.33 3.93 12.44
N GLU A 143 9.65 4.06 13.73
CA GLU A 143 8.64 4.03 14.79
C GLU A 143 8.22 5.46 15.12
N LEU A 144 6.92 5.68 15.31
CA LEU A 144 6.42 6.97 15.78
C LEU A 144 6.60 7.02 17.29
N GLU A 145 7.36 8.01 17.79
CA GLU A 145 7.81 8.06 19.20
C GLU A 145 6.67 8.13 20.23
N ASN A 146 5.42 8.40 19.83
CA ASN A 146 4.28 8.41 20.74
C ASN A 146 2.99 8.06 20.00
N PRO A 147 2.58 6.78 19.94
CA PRO A 147 1.24 6.46 19.45
C PRO A 147 0.23 7.05 20.43
N VAL A 148 -0.46 8.12 20.01
CA VAL A 148 -1.56 8.69 20.79
C VAL A 148 -2.50 7.55 21.16
N ALA A 149 -2.66 7.32 22.46
CA ALA A 149 -3.43 6.20 22.99
C ALA A 149 -4.89 6.31 22.53
N SER A 150 -5.21 5.62 21.43
CA SER A 150 -6.59 5.45 20.99
C SER A 150 -7.19 4.29 21.78
N SER A 151 -8.23 4.57 22.55
CA SER A 151 -8.94 3.61 23.41
C SER A 151 -9.75 2.56 22.66
N VAL A 152 -9.83 2.67 21.33
CA VAL A 152 -10.58 1.71 20.50
C VAL A 152 -9.75 0.45 20.33
N ALA A 153 -10.28 -0.68 20.79
CA ALA A 153 -9.69 -1.99 20.53
C ALA A 153 -9.57 -2.20 19.02
N ARG A 154 -8.33 -2.19 18.51
CA ARG A 154 -8.06 -2.40 17.08
C ARG A 154 -7.79 -3.87 16.80
N ARG A 155 -8.34 -4.36 15.70
CA ARG A 155 -8.08 -5.71 15.20
C ARG A 155 -6.66 -5.75 14.63
N GLN A 156 -5.92 -6.82 14.93
CA GLN A 156 -4.61 -7.07 14.33
C GLN A 156 -4.75 -7.38 12.83
N VAL A 157 -3.72 -7.07 12.05
CA VAL A 157 -3.68 -7.39 10.62
C VAL A 157 -3.27 -8.85 10.45
N CYS A 158 -4.20 -9.71 10.02
CA CYS A 158 -3.95 -11.15 9.84
C CYS A 158 -3.43 -11.43 8.43
N LEU A 159 -2.12 -11.60 8.28
CA LEU A 159 -1.50 -11.85 6.98
C LEU A 159 -1.53 -13.33 6.61
N GLN A 160 -1.83 -13.60 5.34
CA GLN A 160 -1.73 -14.93 4.72
C GLN A 160 -0.43 -15.08 3.94
N ARG A 161 0.04 -14.00 3.33
CA ARG A 161 1.30 -13.96 2.60
C ARG A 161 2.12 -12.76 3.02
N PHE A 162 3.40 -13.00 3.22
CA PHE A 162 4.40 -11.98 3.53
C PHE A 162 5.63 -12.16 2.64
N SER A 163 6.03 -11.10 1.96
CA SER A 163 7.28 -11.12 1.19
C SER A 163 8.11 -9.87 1.49
N ALA A 164 9.41 -10.05 1.69
CA ALA A 164 10.34 -8.96 1.86
C ALA A 164 11.55 -9.16 0.95
N TRP A 165 11.92 -8.10 0.22
CA TRP A 165 13.05 -8.08 -0.70
C TRP A 165 13.94 -6.88 -0.42
N GLY A 166 15.26 -7.01 -0.62
CA GLY A 166 16.18 -5.88 -0.73
C GLY A 166 16.28 -4.94 0.47
N ARG A 167 17.42 -4.93 1.16
CA ARG A 167 17.79 -3.99 2.25
C ARG A 167 16.65 -3.69 3.22
N SER A 168 15.90 -4.72 3.60
CA SER A 168 14.64 -4.59 4.32
C SER A 168 14.71 -5.12 5.76
N SER A 169 15.92 -5.43 6.25
CA SER A 169 16.17 -6.02 7.57
C SER A 169 15.57 -5.21 8.72
N THR A 170 15.79 -3.90 8.73
CA THR A 170 15.28 -2.98 9.76
C THR A 170 13.75 -2.95 9.78
N THR A 171 13.13 -2.96 8.60
CA THR A 171 11.67 -2.98 8.44
C THR A 171 11.07 -4.30 8.92
N ILE A 172 11.66 -5.45 8.55
CA ILE A 172 11.22 -6.77 9.04
C ILE A 172 11.21 -6.78 10.58
N LEU A 173 12.31 -6.35 11.21
CA LEU A 173 12.43 -6.30 12.67
C LEU A 173 11.39 -5.37 13.31
N LYS A 174 11.19 -4.18 12.74
CA LYS A 174 10.18 -3.23 13.20
C LYS A 174 8.78 -3.80 13.08
N LEU A 175 8.44 -4.49 11.99
CA LEU A 175 7.13 -5.14 11.84
C LEU A 175 6.87 -6.21 12.91
N CYS A 176 7.90 -6.99 13.28
CA CYS A 176 7.80 -8.00 14.34
C CYS A 176 7.60 -7.40 15.73
N ARG A 177 8.26 -6.26 16.01
CA ARG A 177 8.32 -5.65 17.34
C ARG A 177 7.26 -4.56 17.55
N SER A 178 6.72 -3.99 16.48
CA SER A 178 5.77 -2.88 16.56
C SER A 178 4.52 -3.30 17.31
N LEU A 179 4.29 -2.62 18.43
CA LEU A 179 3.12 -2.81 19.26
C LEU A 179 2.03 -1.81 18.86
N GLY A 180 0.80 -2.30 18.74
CA GLY A 180 -0.39 -1.48 18.69
C GLY A 180 -0.73 -0.89 20.05
N SER A 181 -1.76 -0.03 20.09
CA SER A 181 -2.24 0.62 21.32
C SER A 181 -2.66 -0.35 22.42
N SER A 182 -2.98 -1.60 22.10
CA SER A 182 -3.34 -2.64 23.07
C SER A 182 -2.15 -3.41 23.64
N GLY A 183 -0.90 -3.03 23.32
CA GLY A 183 0.31 -3.79 23.69
C GLY A 183 0.48 -5.11 22.93
N LYS A 184 -0.38 -5.39 21.94
CA LYS A 184 -0.25 -6.53 21.02
C LYS A 184 0.46 -6.10 19.75
N THR A 185 1.12 -7.03 19.05
CA THR A 185 1.75 -6.75 17.75
C THR A 185 0.73 -6.23 16.74
N ILE A 186 1.13 -5.34 15.83
CA ILE A 186 0.24 -4.83 14.76
C ILE A 186 -0.22 -5.97 13.86
N PHE A 187 0.71 -6.88 13.53
CA PHE A 187 0.46 -8.05 12.69
C PHE A 187 0.21 -9.29 13.53
N ASP A 188 -0.75 -10.08 13.09
CA ASP A 188 -0.96 -11.45 13.51
C ASP A 188 -0.50 -12.38 12.37
N PHE A 189 0.57 -13.14 12.66
CA PHE A 189 1.18 -14.06 11.70
C PHE A 189 0.65 -15.50 11.83
N SER A 190 -0.35 -15.76 12.68
CA SER A 190 -0.94 -17.09 12.88
C SER A 190 -1.52 -17.71 11.61
N SER A 191 -1.97 -16.87 10.67
CA SER A 191 -2.65 -17.29 9.45
C SER A 191 -1.71 -17.36 8.23
N ILE A 192 -0.40 -17.21 8.43
CA ILE A 192 0.56 -17.13 7.33
C ILE A 192 0.76 -18.50 6.65
N SER A 193 0.57 -18.55 5.35
CA SER A 193 0.75 -19.76 4.52
C SER A 193 1.91 -19.65 3.55
N CYS A 194 2.34 -18.43 3.24
CA CYS A 194 3.43 -18.17 2.30
C CYS A 194 4.34 -17.08 2.84
N ILE A 195 5.64 -17.40 2.92
CA ILE A 195 6.69 -16.49 3.35
C ILE A 195 7.78 -16.51 2.28
N SER A 196 8.19 -15.34 1.79
CA SER A 196 9.26 -15.21 0.81
C SER A 196 10.25 -14.14 1.22
N PHE A 197 11.53 -14.49 1.23
CA PHE A 197 12.62 -13.54 1.51
C PHE A 197 13.64 -13.57 0.39
N PHE A 198 14.19 -12.41 0.05
CA PHE A 198 15.36 -12.32 -0.80
C PHE A 198 16.47 -11.60 -0.04
N LEU A 199 17.55 -12.34 0.21
CA LEU A 199 18.65 -11.94 1.07
C LEU A 199 19.85 -11.56 0.20
N TYR A 200 20.22 -10.29 0.22
CA TYR A 200 21.44 -9.73 -0.38
C TYR A 200 22.56 -9.57 0.65
N HIS A 201 22.21 -9.31 1.91
CA HIS A 201 23.16 -8.97 2.97
C HIS A 201 22.99 -9.86 4.22
N PRO A 202 24.08 -10.13 4.98
CA PRO A 202 24.03 -10.99 6.17
C PRO A 202 23.03 -10.52 7.25
N GLU A 203 22.85 -9.22 7.45
CA GLU A 203 21.90 -8.65 8.40
C GLU A 203 20.43 -9.03 8.10
N GLU A 204 20.10 -9.30 6.83
CA GLU A 204 18.76 -9.73 6.43
C GLU A 204 18.49 -11.17 6.87
N LEU A 205 19.53 -12.01 6.99
CA LEU A 205 19.40 -13.37 7.50
C LEU A 205 18.96 -13.36 8.97
N GLU A 206 19.55 -12.50 9.80
CA GLU A 206 19.20 -12.40 11.21
C GLU A 206 17.78 -11.85 11.40
N ALA A 207 17.41 -10.80 10.67
CA ALA A 207 16.05 -10.27 10.66
C ALA A 207 15.02 -11.32 10.23
N THR A 208 15.34 -12.10 9.19
CA THR A 208 14.50 -13.20 8.71
C THR A 208 14.35 -14.30 9.75
N ARG A 209 15.43 -14.67 10.46
CA ARG A 209 15.38 -15.65 11.54
C ARG A 209 14.46 -15.18 12.67
N GLU A 210 14.56 -13.92 13.08
CA GLU A 210 13.69 -13.34 14.10
C GLU A 210 12.22 -13.33 13.66
N PHE A 211 11.95 -12.97 12.40
CA PHE A 211 10.60 -13.06 11.84
C PHE A 211 10.04 -14.48 11.91
N LEU A 212 10.81 -15.47 11.45
CA LEU A 212 10.38 -16.87 11.45
C LEU A 212 10.13 -17.40 12.87
N ASN A 213 10.95 -16.99 13.85
CA ASN A 213 10.74 -17.34 15.25
C ASN A 213 9.46 -16.69 15.79
N THR A 214 9.20 -15.44 15.43
CA THR A 214 7.97 -14.72 15.80
C THR A 214 6.75 -15.42 15.21
N ALA A 215 6.77 -15.75 13.92
CA ALA A 215 5.67 -16.42 13.23
C ALA A 215 5.39 -17.83 13.77
N LYS A 216 6.43 -18.62 14.12
CA LYS A 216 6.29 -19.97 14.69
C LYS A 216 5.51 -20.00 16.00
N ASN A 217 5.65 -18.96 16.83
CA ASN A 217 4.96 -18.90 18.12
C ASN A 217 3.42 -18.84 17.99
N PHE A 218 2.92 -18.64 16.77
CA PHE A 218 1.49 -18.58 16.48
C PHE A 218 0.89 -19.88 15.89
N VAL A 219 1.71 -20.90 15.59
CA VAL A 219 1.25 -22.18 14.97
C VAL A 219 1.07 -23.29 16.03
N LYS A 220 0.48 -22.97 17.19
CA LYS A 220 0.18 -23.97 18.24
C LYS A 220 -1.21 -24.57 18.11
#